data_AF-A0A840P309-F1
#
_entry.id   AF-A0A840P309-F1
#
_cell.length_a   1.000
_cell.length_b   1.000
_cell.length_c   1.000
_cell.angle_alpha   90.00
_cell.angle_beta   90.00
_cell.angle_gamma   90.00
#
_symmetry.space_group_name_H-M   'P 1'
#
loop_
_entity.id
_entity.type
_entity.pdbx_description
1 polymer ?
#
loop_
_entity_poly.entity_id
_entity_poly.type
_entity_poly.pdbx_seq_one_letter_code
_entity_poly.pdbx_strand_id
1 'polypeptide(L)'
;MSKIHAVHAVTPGSVWADQRALGRTVVVEAIDGPYAVCTTLTNSHEVQRALNLPADYPLRGNPRDMRGTTCRILLDRFRPTSNGFAFVTATGAHLSTQLTATH
;
A
#
# COMPACT_ATOMS: atom_id res chain seq x y z
N MET A 1 1.47 -28.34 -8.42
CA MET A 1 0.64 -28.15 -7.21
C MET A 1 0.80 -26.71 -6.75
N SER A 2 -0.13 -25.82 -7.13
CA SER A 2 -0.06 -24.40 -6.70
C SER A 2 -0.87 -24.22 -5.43
N LYS A 3 -0.16 -23.99 -4.32
CA LYS A 3 -0.74 -23.58 -3.04
C LYS A 3 -1.20 -22.13 -3.18
N ILE A 4 -2.50 -21.91 -3.37
CA ILE A 4 -3.13 -20.59 -3.39
C ILE A 4 -3.15 -20.07 -1.96
N HIS A 5 -2.24 -19.14 -1.63
CA HIS A 5 -2.28 -18.29 -0.44
C HIS A 5 -1.99 -16.87 -0.96
N ALA A 6 -2.93 -15.92 -1.11
CA ALA A 6 -4.00 -15.52 -0.22
C ALA A 6 -5.25 -15.00 -0.99
N VAL A 7 -6.39 -15.00 -0.28
CA VAL A 7 -7.78 -14.95 -0.74
C VAL A 7 -8.34 -13.50 -0.87
N HIS A 8 -7.48 -12.49 -0.88
CA HIS A 8 -7.93 -11.08 -0.91
C HIS A 8 -7.74 -10.48 -2.29
N ALA A 9 -8.86 -10.18 -2.96
CA ALA A 9 -8.86 -9.40 -4.19
C ALA A 9 -8.31 -7.99 -3.90
N VAL A 10 -7.39 -7.51 -4.75
CA VAL A 10 -6.90 -6.13 -4.68
C VAL A 10 -8.02 -5.22 -5.18
N THR A 11 -8.60 -4.44 -4.27
CA THR A 11 -9.74 -3.55 -4.57
C THR A 11 -9.45 -2.13 -4.14
N PRO A 12 -10.06 -1.12 -4.79
CA PRO A 12 -10.09 0.24 -4.25
C PRO A 12 -10.54 0.25 -2.77
N GLY A 13 -9.87 1.04 -1.94
CA GLY A 13 -10.04 1.09 -0.50
C GLY A 13 -9.33 -0.03 0.28
N SER A 14 -8.66 -0.99 -0.37
CA SER A 14 -7.85 -1.98 0.35
C SER A 14 -6.49 -1.40 0.76
N VAL A 15 -6.04 -1.75 1.97
CA VAL A 15 -4.77 -1.30 2.57
C VAL A 15 -3.79 -2.47 2.65
N TRP A 16 -2.57 -2.21 2.24
CA TRP A 16 -1.53 -3.23 2.06
C TRP A 16 -0.18 -2.77 2.62
N ALA A 17 0.51 -3.67 3.31
CA ALA A 17 1.84 -3.45 3.86
C ALA A 17 2.92 -3.95 2.90
N ASP A 18 3.89 -3.10 2.58
CA ASP A 18 5.05 -3.48 1.76
C ASP A 18 6.04 -4.32 2.57
N GLN A 19 6.29 -5.55 2.13
CA GLN A 19 7.24 -6.44 2.78
C GLN A 19 8.69 -6.08 2.49
N ARG A 20 8.97 -5.35 1.40
CA ARG A 20 10.30 -4.88 1.05
C ARG A 20 10.68 -3.61 1.80
N ALA A 21 9.71 -2.74 2.09
CA ALA A 21 9.91 -1.47 2.77
C ALA A 21 9.18 -1.48 4.12
N LEU A 22 9.76 -2.18 5.10
CA LEU A 22 9.14 -2.40 6.41
C LEU A 22 8.58 -1.12 7.03
N GLY A 23 7.33 -1.18 7.49
CA GLY A 23 6.59 -0.03 8.03
C GLY A 23 5.77 0.75 7.01
N ARG A 24 6.06 0.60 5.72
CA ARG A 24 5.31 1.26 4.65
C ARG A 24 3.99 0.55 4.39
N THR A 25 2.91 1.32 4.37
CA THR A 25 1.57 0.88 3.98
C THR A 25 1.05 1.76 2.87
N VAL A 26 0.21 1.18 2.01
CA VAL A 26 -0.43 1.87 0.90
C VAL A 26 -1.92 1.55 0.90
N VAL A 27 -2.74 2.51 0.50
CA VAL A 27 -4.15 2.27 0.13
C VAL A 27 -4.27 2.23 -1.38
N VAL A 28 -5.07 1.30 -1.90
CA VAL A 28 -5.40 1.24 -3.32
C VAL A 28 -6.52 2.24 -3.59
N GLU A 29 -6.30 3.20 -4.47
CA GLU A 29 -7.29 4.22 -4.87
C GLU A 29 -8.11 3.75 -6.07
N ALA A 30 -7.43 3.13 -7.03
CA ALA A 30 -8.04 2.67 -8.28
C ALA A 30 -7.27 1.48 -8.88
N ILE A 31 -7.92 0.77 -9.79
CA ILE A 31 -7.29 -0.24 -10.63
C ILE A 31 -7.23 0.32 -12.06
N ASP A 32 -6.04 0.32 -12.65
CA ASP A 32 -5.79 0.77 -14.02
C ASP A 32 -4.99 -0.31 -14.77
N GLY A 33 -5.73 -1.15 -15.50
CA GLY A 33 -5.20 -2.31 -16.21
C GLY A 33 -4.47 -3.28 -15.25
N PRO A 34 -3.19 -3.61 -15.49
CA PRO A 34 -2.43 -4.52 -14.63
C PRO A 34 -1.85 -3.84 -13.37
N TYR A 35 -2.20 -2.58 -13.11
CA TYR A 35 -1.68 -1.80 -12.01
C TYR A 35 -2.79 -1.42 -11.01
N ALA A 36 -2.45 -1.44 -9.72
CA ALA A 36 -3.13 -0.65 -8.72
C ALA A 36 -2.49 0.74 -8.64
N VAL A 37 -3.32 1.77 -8.61
CA VAL A 37 -2.92 3.14 -8.28
C VAL A 37 -3.08 3.29 -6.77
N CYS A 38 -1.98 3.57 -6.08
CA CYS A 38 -1.96 3.56 -4.62
C CYS A 38 -1.40 4.85 -4.03
N THR A 39 -1.95 5.25 -2.89
CA THR A 39 -1.42 6.33 -2.05
C THR A 39 -0.64 5.74 -0.88
N THR A 40 0.55 6.26 -0.60
CA THR A 40 1.35 5.84 0.56
C THR A 40 0.79 6.47 1.84
N LEU A 41 0.43 5.65 2.82
CA LEU A 41 -0.10 6.09 4.12
C LEU A 41 1.00 6.29 5.17
N THR A 42 1.99 5.40 5.18
CA THR A 42 3.11 5.43 6.13
C THR A 42 4.44 5.31 5.41
N ASN A 43 5.48 5.93 5.95
CA ASN A 43 6.84 5.72 5.48
C ASN A 43 7.38 4.37 5.92
N SER A 44 8.46 3.90 5.29
CA SER A 44 9.24 2.81 5.89
C SER A 44 9.86 3.28 7.21
N HIS A 45 10.17 2.33 8.10
CA HIS A 45 10.83 2.63 9.37
C HIS A 45 12.18 3.33 9.17
N GLU A 46 12.92 2.96 8.12
CA GLU A 46 14.20 3.60 7.78
C GLU A 46 14.01 5.08 7.38
N VAL A 47 13.06 5.35 6.47
CA VAL A 47 12.76 6.72 6.05
C VAL A 47 12.22 7.54 7.23
N GLN A 48 11.31 6.97 8.04
CA GLN A 48 10.78 7.68 9.20
C GLN A 48 11.86 7.99 10.23
N ARG A 49 12.78 7.05 10.48
CA ARG A 49 13.92 7.27 11.37
C ARG A 49 14.79 8.41 10.85
N ALA A 50 15.08 8.42 9.54
CA ALA A 50 15.89 9.47 8.92
C ALA A 50 15.23 10.85 9.02
N LEU A 51 13.91 10.94 8.80
CA LEU A 51 13.15 12.19 8.94
C LEU A 51 13.08 12.72 10.37
N ASN A 52 13.24 11.85 11.38
CA ASN A 52 13.21 12.23 12.79
C ASN A 52 14.57 12.71 13.32
N LEU A 53 15.65 12.54 12.55
CA LEU A 53 16.97 13.00 12.95
C LEU A 53 17.09 14.53 12.82
N PRO A 54 17.97 15.16 13.61
CA PRO A 54 18.34 16.56 13.42
C PRO A 54 18.83 16.85 12.00
N ALA A 55 18.57 18.06 11.50
CA ALA A 55 18.88 18.45 10.12
C ALA A 55 20.39 18.44 9.80
N ASP A 56 21.24 18.54 10.83
CA ASP A 56 22.70 18.50 10.75
C ASP A 56 23.28 17.07 10.85
N TYR A 57 22.44 16.05 11.05
CA TYR A 57 22.89 14.68 11.09
C TYR A 57 23.33 14.21 9.69
N PRO A 58 24.57 13.69 9.51
CA PRO A 58 25.07 13.29 8.21
C PRO A 58 24.36 12.03 7.71
N LEU A 59 23.42 12.20 6.78
CA LEU A 59 22.70 11.12 6.12
C LEU A 59 23.28 10.83 4.73
N ARG A 60 23.38 9.54 4.40
CA ARG A 60 23.65 9.11 3.02
C ARG A 60 22.36 9.20 2.21
N GLY A 61 22.18 10.32 1.51
CA GLY A 61 21.03 10.59 0.65
C GLY A 61 20.01 11.52 1.29
N ASN A 62 19.01 11.91 0.50
CA ASN A 62 17.94 12.80 0.93
C ASN A 62 16.69 11.97 1.24
N PRO A 63 16.38 11.64 2.52
CA PRO A 63 15.18 10.89 2.87
C PRO A 63 13.96 11.73 2.49
N ARG A 64 13.15 11.22 1.56
CA ARG A 64 11.92 11.89 1.15
C ARG A 64 10.74 11.33 1.93
N ASP A 65 9.93 12.22 2.50
CA ASP A 65 8.62 11.83 3.00
C ASP A 65 7.74 11.42 1.82
N MET A 66 7.30 10.16 1.83
CA MET A 66 6.49 9.57 0.77
C MET A 66 5.01 9.55 1.13
N ARG A 67 4.61 9.96 2.34
CA ARG A 67 3.18 10.02 2.72
C ARG A 67 2.40 10.90 1.75
N GLY A 68 1.22 10.44 1.36
CA GLY A 68 0.36 11.14 0.40
C GLY A 68 0.84 11.05 -1.06
N THR A 69 2.00 10.45 -1.33
CA THR A 69 2.45 10.25 -2.71
C THR A 69 1.72 9.10 -3.39
N THR A 70 1.34 9.31 -4.65
CA THR A 70 0.73 8.30 -5.51
C THR A 70 1.79 7.49 -6.24
N CYS A 71 1.59 6.18 -6.35
CA CYS A 71 2.44 5.29 -7.12
C CYS A 71 1.60 4.22 -7.86
N ARG A 72 2.16 3.66 -8.94
CA ARG A 72 1.58 2.53 -9.66
C ARG A 72 2.30 1.25 -9.28
N ILE A 73 1.55 0.24 -8.86
CA ILE A 73 2.09 -1.05 -8.40
C ILE A 73 1.44 -2.15 -9.22
N LEU A 74 2.23 -3.05 -9.81
CA LEU A 74 1.70 -4.23 -10.50
C LEU A 74 0.86 -5.07 -9.54
N LEU A 75 -0.34 -5.49 -9.98
CA LEU A 75 -1.25 -6.32 -9.20
C LEU A 75 -0.58 -7.61 -8.71
N ASP A 76 0.34 -8.14 -9.50
CA ASP A 76 1.14 -9.33 -9.19
C ASP A 76 2.03 -9.19 -7.93
N ARG A 77 2.30 -7.95 -7.49
CA ARG A 77 3.06 -7.71 -6.26
C ARG A 77 2.21 -7.82 -5.00
N PHE A 78 0.88 -7.85 -5.10
CA PHE A 78 -0.03 -7.95 -3.96
C PHE A 78 -0.17 -9.39 -3.47
N ARG A 79 0.97 -9.94 -3.04
CA ARG A 79 1.15 -11.26 -2.47
C ARG A 79 2.16 -11.18 -1.32
N PRO A 80 1.98 -11.93 -0.22
CA PRO A 80 2.84 -11.85 0.97
C PRO A 80 4.19 -12.55 0.75
N THR A 81 5.00 -12.04 -0.17
CA THR A 81 6.38 -12.46 -0.41
C THR A 81 7.33 -11.35 0.04
N SER A 82 8.63 -11.65 0.19
CA SER A 82 9.64 -10.67 0.63
C SER A 82 9.71 -9.39 -0.22
N ASN A 83 9.26 -9.45 -1.48
CA ASN A 83 9.21 -8.32 -2.40
C ASN A 83 7.78 -7.84 -2.71
N GLY A 84 6.78 -8.40 -2.04
CA GLY A 84 5.38 -8.16 -2.30
C GLY A 84 4.70 -7.35 -1.20
N PHE A 85 3.37 -7.40 -1.20
CA PHE A 85 2.53 -6.72 -0.24
C PHE A 85 1.62 -7.71 0.48
N ALA A 86 1.49 -7.52 1.79
CA ALA A 86 0.54 -8.28 2.61
C ALA A 86 -0.72 -7.44 2.85
N PHE A 87 -1.88 -8.06 2.72
CA PHE A 87 -3.16 -7.41 3.04
C PHE A 87 -3.20 -7.06 4.52
N VAL A 88 -3.62 -5.82 4.84
CA VAL A 88 -3.77 -5.35 6.23
C VAL A 88 -5.25 -5.27 6.59
N THR A 89 -6.00 -4.49 5.81
CA THR A 89 -7.44 -4.29 6.01
C THR A 89 -8.06 -3.76 4.72
N ALA A 90 -9.38 -3.77 4.62
CA ALA A 90 -10.09 -2.94 3.69
C ALA A 90 -10.80 -1.85 4.49
N THR A 91 -10.79 -0.62 4.03
CA THR A 91 -11.57 0.47 4.65
C THR A 91 -13.09 0.30 4.44
N GLY A 92 -13.55 -0.88 3.99
CA GLY A 92 -14.91 -1.27 3.64
C GLY A 92 -15.37 -0.62 2.34
N ALA A 93 -15.94 -1.31 1.34
CA ALA A 93 -17.07 -2.24 1.39
C ALA A 93 -18.31 -1.73 2.17
N HIS A 94 -18.29 -0.52 2.74
CA HIS A 94 -19.43 0.07 3.46
C HIS A 94 -20.22 1.09 2.62
N LEU A 95 -19.87 1.30 1.34
CA LEU A 95 -20.57 2.24 0.45
C LEU A 95 -21.31 1.60 -0.74
N SER A 96 -21.39 0.27 -0.84
CA SER A 96 -22.05 -0.40 -2.00
C SER A 96 -23.26 -1.29 -1.69
N THR A 97 -23.86 -1.21 -0.50
CA THR A 97 -25.16 -1.88 -0.22
C THR A 97 -26.38 -0.96 -0.36
N GLN A 98 -26.25 0.27 -0.88
CA GLN A 98 -27.39 1.19 -1.03
C GLN A 98 -27.73 1.65 -2.47
N LEU A 99 -27.23 0.99 -3.52
CA LEU A 99 -27.63 1.33 -4.91
C LEU A 99 -28.45 0.26 -5.64
N THR A 100 -29.14 -0.62 -4.90
CA THR A 100 -30.27 -1.39 -5.44
C THR A 100 -31.52 -1.12 -4.60
N ALA A 101 -32.00 0.13 -4.66
CA ALA A 101 -33.41 0.42 -4.50
C ALA A 101 -33.92 0.90 -5.86
N THR A 102 -34.34 -0.07 -6.67
CA THR A 102 -35.28 0.13 -7.78
C THR A 102 -36.52 0.85 -7.25
N HIS A 103 -36.83 2.00 -7.83
CA HIS A 103 -38.20 2.43 -8.09
C HIS A 103 -38.23 3.32 -9.33
#